data_AF-A0A350UIN8-F1
#
_entry.id   AF-A0A350UIN8-F1
#
_cell.length_a   1.000
_cell.length_b   1.000
_cell.length_c   1.000
_cell.angle_alpha   90.00
_cell.angle_beta   90.00
_cell.angle_gamma   90.00
#
_symmetry.space_group_name_H-M   'P 1'
#
loop_
_entity.id
_entity.type
_entity.pdbx_description
1 polymer ?
#
loop_
_entity_poly.entity_id
_entity_poly.type
_entity_poly.pdbx_seq_one_letter_code
_entity_poly.pdbx_strand_id
1 'polypeptide(L)'
;MPEQSTVRDPRSLFDIDERLAELMDLVADAAADGQEPPAELIEEINEYIEAFQSKVDRIAGYLRWQESIASICGSEAERLYARKKSAEGRVSRLKNMLLHFMLSRGLKKLEGERAAIGLQPNSAASLVVDDPLKIGECFFERSIGFTKTEMQELIYQLPAGELRDRLEARLAEDGWQVNGGAIRAAFANGAEIDGARLVKGHHIRIR
;
A
#
# COMPACT_ATOMS: atom_id res chain seq x y z
N MET A 1 43.33 8.75 2.44
CA MET A 1 42.44 8.16 1.42
C MET A 1 42.17 9.26 0.42
N PRO A 2 42.54 9.09 -0.87
CA PRO A 2 42.42 10.18 -1.82
C PRO A 2 40.93 10.46 -2.06
N GLU A 3 40.51 11.70 -1.80
CA GLU A 3 39.24 12.24 -2.27
C GLU A 3 39.30 12.29 -3.79
N GLN A 4 38.83 11.24 -4.45
CA GLN A 4 38.45 11.34 -5.85
C GLN A 4 37.23 12.26 -5.88
N SER A 5 37.44 13.50 -6.32
CA SER A 5 36.37 14.39 -6.73
C SER A 5 35.62 13.70 -7.87
N THR A 6 34.54 13.00 -7.53
CA THR A 6 33.64 12.44 -8.53
C THR A 6 32.94 13.62 -9.20
N VAL A 7 33.53 14.15 -10.25
CA VAL A 7 32.87 15.14 -11.12
C VAL A 7 31.57 14.48 -11.56
N ARG A 8 30.45 15.04 -11.09
CA ARG A 8 29.13 14.54 -11.42
C ARG A 8 28.90 14.88 -12.88
N ASP A 9 28.77 13.85 -13.71
CA ASP A 9 28.30 14.05 -15.07
C ASP A 9 26.85 14.57 -15.03
N PRO A 10 26.59 15.83 -15.46
CA PRO A 10 25.27 16.42 -15.40
C PRO A 10 24.31 15.80 -16.43
N ARG A 11 24.85 15.17 -17.50
CA ARG A 11 24.06 14.61 -18.61
C ARG A 11 23.12 13.53 -18.14
N SER A 12 21.88 13.52 -18.65
CA SER A 12 20.91 12.48 -18.39
C SER A 12 21.27 11.19 -19.15
N LEU A 13 20.67 10.04 -18.79
CA LEU A 13 20.85 8.82 -19.60
C LEU A 13 20.31 9.01 -21.02
N PHE A 14 19.28 9.84 -21.19
CA PHE A 14 18.73 10.16 -22.50
C PHE A 14 19.71 11.01 -23.31
N ASP A 15 20.33 12.02 -22.69
CA ASP A 15 21.29 12.89 -23.38
C ASP A 15 22.54 12.10 -23.82
N ILE A 16 22.97 11.12 -23.00
CA ILE A 16 24.09 10.24 -23.32
C ILE A 16 23.71 9.26 -24.45
N ASP A 17 22.50 8.70 -24.41
CA ASP A 17 22.00 7.76 -25.44
C ASP A 17 21.79 8.45 -26.80
N GLU A 18 21.16 9.63 -26.81
CA GLU A 18 20.98 10.44 -28.02
C GLU A 18 22.32 10.79 -28.67
N ARG A 19 23.28 11.26 -27.88
CA ARG A 19 24.61 11.60 -28.41
C ARG A 19 25.37 10.36 -28.88
N LEU A 20 25.25 9.23 -28.18
CA LEU A 20 25.87 7.98 -28.61
C LEU A 20 25.29 7.52 -29.95
N ALA A 21 23.98 7.64 -30.16
CA ALA A 21 23.33 7.33 -31.43
C ALA A 21 23.86 8.22 -32.58
N GLU A 22 23.97 9.53 -32.36
CA GLU A 22 24.57 10.47 -33.33
C GLU A 22 26.01 10.08 -33.71
N LEU A 23 26.83 9.73 -32.73
CA LEU A 23 28.22 9.33 -32.96
C LEU A 23 28.31 8.03 -33.76
N MET A 24 27.42 7.08 -33.49
CA MET A 24 27.35 5.81 -34.24
C MET A 24 26.91 6.02 -35.70
N ASP A 25 25.99 6.96 -35.96
CA ASP A 25 25.59 7.33 -37.32
C ASP A 25 26.77 7.93 -38.09
N LEU A 26 27.57 8.82 -37.46
CA LEU A 26 28.77 9.39 -38.08
C LEU A 26 29.82 8.32 -38.45
N VAL A 27 29.98 7.29 -37.61
CA VAL A 27 30.86 6.15 -37.92
C VAL A 27 30.32 5.35 -39.10
N ALA A 28 29.00 5.14 -39.17
CA ALA A 28 28.36 4.42 -40.26
C ALA A 28 28.51 5.16 -41.59
N ASP A 29 28.34 6.48 -41.60
CA ASP A 29 28.54 7.32 -42.78
C ASP A 29 29.98 7.26 -43.30
N ALA A 30 30.97 7.39 -42.41
CA ALA A 30 32.38 7.25 -42.77
C ALA A 30 32.68 5.88 -43.41
N ALA A 31 32.13 4.81 -42.83
CA ALA A 31 32.29 3.46 -43.37
C ALA A 31 31.59 3.26 -44.72
N ALA A 32 30.43 3.88 -44.95
CA ALA A 32 29.72 3.85 -46.23
C ALA A 32 30.51 4.55 -47.34
N ASP A 33 31.21 5.62 -46.99
CA ASP A 33 32.14 6.33 -47.87
C ASP A 33 33.49 5.60 -48.05
N GLY A 34 33.66 4.43 -47.44
CA GLY A 34 34.89 3.63 -47.49
C GLY A 34 36.06 4.25 -46.72
N GLN A 35 35.76 5.19 -45.82
CA GLN A 35 36.73 5.87 -44.96
C GLN A 35 36.79 5.19 -43.59
N GLU A 36 37.98 5.20 -42.99
CA GLU A 36 38.16 4.75 -41.62
C GLU A 36 37.74 5.89 -40.67
N PRO A 37 36.92 5.61 -39.63
CA PRO A 37 36.45 6.66 -38.73
C PRO A 37 37.63 7.35 -38.02
N PRO A 38 37.58 8.68 -37.81
CA PRO A 38 38.64 9.41 -37.13
C PRO A 38 38.89 8.85 -35.72
N ALA A 39 40.16 8.82 -35.30
CA ALA A 39 40.52 8.37 -33.95
C ALA A 39 39.80 9.18 -32.86
N GLU A 40 39.64 10.48 -33.05
CA GLU A 40 38.90 11.39 -32.14
C GLU A 40 37.43 10.98 -31.97
N LEU A 41 36.79 10.48 -33.04
CA LEU A 41 35.41 10.01 -33.01
C LEU A 41 35.28 8.72 -32.19
N ILE A 42 36.25 7.80 -32.33
CA ILE A 42 36.31 6.55 -31.56
C ILE A 42 36.56 6.85 -30.08
N GLU A 43 37.43 7.82 -29.77
CA GLU A 43 37.66 8.28 -28.39
C GLU A 43 36.39 8.87 -27.77
N GLU A 44 35.68 9.74 -28.47
CA GLU A 44 34.41 10.32 -27.98
C GLU A 44 33.36 9.23 -27.71
N ILE A 45 33.23 8.24 -28.60
CA ILE A 45 32.32 7.10 -28.38
C ILE A 45 32.68 6.34 -27.10
N ASN A 46 33.95 6.04 -26.87
CA ASN A 46 34.39 5.35 -25.67
C ASN A 46 34.08 6.16 -24.40
N GLU A 47 34.28 7.48 -24.42
CA GLU A 47 33.91 8.36 -23.30
C GLU A 47 32.41 8.32 -22.99
N TYR A 48 31.55 8.34 -24.02
CA TYR A 48 30.10 8.27 -23.82
C TYR A 48 29.63 6.89 -23.34
N ILE A 49 30.27 5.80 -23.78
CA ILE A 49 30.02 4.45 -23.26
C ILE A 49 30.37 4.37 -21.78
N GLU A 50 31.54 4.87 -21.37
CA GLU A 50 31.94 4.92 -19.96
C GLU A 50 31.00 5.80 -19.13
N ALA A 51 30.58 6.95 -19.67
CA ALA A 51 29.61 7.82 -19.02
C ALA A 51 28.26 7.13 -18.82
N PHE A 52 27.77 6.38 -19.82
CA PHE A 52 26.55 5.59 -19.74
C PHE A 52 26.64 4.53 -18.64
N GLN A 53 27.69 3.71 -18.64
CA GLN A 53 27.91 2.65 -17.64
C GLN A 53 28.00 3.24 -16.22
N SER A 54 28.80 4.29 -16.05
CA SER A 54 28.94 4.97 -14.76
C SER A 54 27.61 5.52 -14.26
N LYS A 55 26.76 6.04 -15.15
CA LYS A 55 25.43 6.55 -14.79
C LYS A 55 24.48 5.43 -14.36
N VAL A 56 24.47 4.30 -15.08
CA VAL A 56 23.69 3.11 -14.72
C VAL A 56 24.10 2.59 -13.34
N ASP A 57 25.40 2.46 -13.08
CA ASP A 57 25.91 1.99 -11.78
C ASP A 57 25.52 2.94 -10.63
N ARG A 58 25.60 4.25 -10.85
CA ARG A 58 25.17 5.25 -9.86
C ARG A 58 23.68 5.15 -9.56
N ILE A 59 22.84 4.96 -10.59
CA ILE A 59 21.39 4.79 -10.41
C ILE A 59 21.09 3.49 -9.64
N ALA A 60 21.71 2.38 -10.03
CA ALA A 60 21.54 1.11 -9.34
C ALA A 60 22.01 1.19 -7.87
N GLY A 61 23.16 1.84 -7.62
CA GLY A 61 23.67 2.08 -6.28
C GLY A 61 22.73 2.92 -5.42
N TYR A 62 22.17 3.99 -5.99
CA TYR A 62 21.19 4.83 -5.29
C TYR A 62 19.91 4.07 -4.95
N LEU A 63 19.38 3.28 -5.89
CA LEU A 63 18.18 2.47 -5.65
C LEU A 63 18.42 1.43 -4.54
N ARG A 64 19.53 0.67 -4.60
CA ARG A 64 19.89 -0.29 -3.53
C ARG A 64 20.06 0.40 -2.17
N TRP A 65 20.64 1.60 -2.16
CA TRP A 65 20.77 2.40 -0.95
C TRP A 65 19.41 2.78 -0.37
N GLN A 66 18.49 3.27 -1.20
CA GLN A 66 17.12 3.60 -0.78
C GLN A 66 16.35 2.37 -0.30
N GLU A 67 16.46 1.23 -0.98
CA GLU A 67 15.87 -0.05 -0.53
C GLU A 67 16.41 -0.45 0.84
N SER A 68 17.71 -0.28 1.08
CA SER A 68 18.33 -0.54 2.39
C SER A 68 17.80 0.39 3.48
N ILE A 69 17.68 1.70 3.19
CA ILE A 69 17.09 2.67 4.11
C ILE A 69 15.65 2.28 4.45
N ALA A 70 14.84 1.97 3.43
CA ALA A 70 13.46 1.53 3.62
C ALA A 70 13.37 0.28 4.51
N SER A 71 14.23 -0.72 4.28
CA SER A 71 14.30 -1.94 5.10
C SER A 71 14.67 -1.64 6.56
N ILE A 72 15.70 -0.80 6.79
CA ILE A 72 16.16 -0.45 8.14
C ILE A 72 15.04 0.30 8.88
N CYS A 73 14.47 1.33 8.25
CA CYS A 73 13.38 2.12 8.81
C CYS A 73 12.15 1.25 9.12
N GLY A 74 11.81 0.31 8.24
CA GLY A 74 10.73 -0.65 8.47
C GLY A 74 10.97 -1.48 9.74
N SER A 75 12.17 -2.05 9.89
CA SER A 75 12.52 -2.85 11.07
C SER A 75 12.49 -2.05 12.38
N GLU A 76 12.91 -0.78 12.33
CA GLU A 76 12.91 0.10 13.49
C GLU A 76 11.48 0.51 13.87
N ALA A 77 10.64 0.79 12.87
CA ALA A 77 9.22 1.09 13.08
C ALA A 77 8.51 -0.08 13.76
N GLU A 78 8.75 -1.33 13.32
CA GLU A 78 8.21 -2.52 13.96
C GLU A 78 8.67 -2.66 15.42
N ARG A 79 9.96 -2.43 15.69
CA ARG A 79 10.52 -2.47 17.05
C ARG A 79 9.87 -1.43 17.96
N LEU A 80 9.73 -0.19 17.49
CA LEU A 80 9.08 0.89 18.24
C LEU A 80 7.60 0.60 18.46
N TYR A 81 6.91 0.04 17.46
CA TYR A 81 5.52 -0.38 17.59
C TYR A 81 5.34 -1.49 18.64
N ALA A 82 6.21 -2.50 18.65
CA ALA A 82 6.20 -3.55 19.66
C ALA A 82 6.43 -2.98 21.07
N ARG A 83 7.36 -2.02 21.20
CA ARG A 83 7.62 -1.33 22.47
C ARG A 83 6.41 -0.52 22.95
N LYS A 84 5.74 0.20 22.04
CA LYS A 84 4.49 0.92 22.30
C LYS A 84 3.42 -0.05 22.81
N LYS A 85 3.15 -1.13 22.08
CA LYS A 85 2.15 -2.14 22.43
C LYS A 85 2.41 -2.77 23.80
N SER A 86 3.67 -3.03 24.13
CA SER A 86 4.07 -3.55 25.46
C SER A 86 3.79 -2.54 26.59
N ALA A 87 4.09 -1.25 26.36
CA ALA A 87 3.79 -0.20 27.33
C ALA A 87 2.27 -0.01 27.52
N GLU A 88 1.50 0.02 26.44
CA GLU A 88 0.03 0.06 26.47
C GLU A 88 -0.54 -1.15 27.23
N GLY A 89 -0.01 -2.34 26.97
CA GLY A 89 -0.39 -3.56 27.68
C GLY A 89 -0.07 -3.52 29.18
N ARG A 90 1.04 -2.88 29.61
CA ARG A 90 1.33 -2.65 31.04
C ARG A 90 0.33 -1.69 31.67
N VAL A 91 0.01 -0.59 30.99
CA VAL A 91 -0.99 0.40 31.45
C VAL A 91 -2.36 -0.24 31.59
N SER A 92 -2.81 -0.98 30.57
CA SER A 92 -4.10 -1.67 30.58
C SER A 92 -4.20 -2.69 31.72
N ARG A 93 -3.17 -3.53 31.90
CA ARG A 93 -3.11 -4.49 33.02
C ARG A 93 -3.21 -3.80 34.38
N LEU A 94 -2.47 -2.71 34.58
CA LEU A 94 -2.49 -1.96 35.83
C LEU A 94 -3.87 -1.34 36.09
N LYS A 95 -4.48 -0.71 35.08
CA LYS A 95 -5.83 -0.14 35.19
C LYS A 95 -6.87 -1.21 35.52
N ASN A 96 -6.82 -2.36 34.87
CA ASN A 96 -7.73 -3.47 35.14
C ASN A 96 -7.56 -4.02 36.56
N MET A 97 -6.31 -4.20 37.00
CA MET A 97 -6.02 -4.61 38.39
C MET A 97 -6.59 -3.61 39.39
N LEU A 98 -6.40 -2.30 39.19
CA LEU A 98 -6.98 -1.27 40.05
C LEU A 98 -8.50 -1.27 40.02
N LEU A 99 -9.10 -1.41 38.83
CA LEU A 99 -10.56 -1.51 38.67
C LEU A 99 -11.11 -2.67 39.50
N HIS A 100 -10.54 -3.87 39.36
CA HIS A 100 -10.93 -5.03 40.15
C HIS A 100 -10.77 -4.79 41.66
N PHE A 101 -9.64 -4.22 42.09
CA PHE A 101 -9.39 -3.90 43.49
C PHE A 101 -10.44 -2.94 44.06
N MET A 102 -10.69 -1.83 43.36
CA MET A 102 -11.65 -0.81 43.78
C MET A 102 -13.08 -1.35 43.83
N LEU A 103 -13.51 -2.12 42.82
CA LEU A 103 -14.83 -2.76 42.79
C LEU A 103 -15.01 -3.79 43.91
N SER A 104 -14.02 -4.66 44.15
CA SER A 104 -14.08 -5.68 45.19
C SER A 104 -14.21 -5.13 46.61
N ARG A 105 -13.77 -3.89 46.83
CA ARG A 105 -13.80 -3.19 48.13
C ARG A 105 -14.83 -2.06 48.17
N GLY A 106 -15.63 -1.87 47.13
CA GLY A 106 -16.61 -0.79 47.04
C GLY A 106 -16.01 0.63 47.07
N LEU A 107 -14.73 0.78 46.73
CA LEU A 107 -14.02 2.06 46.75
C LEU A 107 -14.30 2.84 45.47
N LYS A 108 -14.79 4.07 45.59
CA LYS A 108 -15.01 4.96 44.43
C LYS A 108 -13.78 5.78 44.04
N LYS A 109 -12.86 5.99 44.99
CA LYS A 109 -11.66 6.81 44.83
C LYS A 109 -10.52 6.26 45.69
N LEU A 110 -9.31 6.33 45.17
CA LEU A 110 -8.05 6.13 45.88
C LEU A 110 -7.31 7.47 45.90
N GLU A 111 -6.92 7.93 47.08
CA GLU A 111 -6.13 9.15 47.24
C GLU A 111 -4.71 8.79 47.69
N GLY A 112 -3.72 9.34 47.00
CA GLY A 112 -2.33 9.33 47.43
C GLY A 112 -1.83 10.76 47.63
N GLU A 113 -0.60 10.91 48.12
CA GLU A 113 -0.01 12.22 48.46
C GLU A 113 0.09 13.18 47.26
N ARG A 114 0.22 12.66 46.04
CA ARG A 114 0.45 13.46 44.82
C ARG A 114 -0.56 13.22 43.71
N ALA A 115 -1.43 12.22 43.83
CA ALA A 115 -2.36 11.83 42.79
C ALA A 115 -3.58 11.13 43.38
N ALA A 116 -4.71 11.20 42.68
CA ALA A 116 -5.92 10.46 43.00
C ALA A 116 -6.40 9.65 41.80
N ILE A 117 -6.95 8.47 42.06
CA ILE A 117 -7.50 7.55 41.05
C ILE A 117 -8.97 7.34 41.37
N GLY A 118 -9.85 7.74 40.46
CA GLY A 118 -11.31 7.58 40.61
C GLY A 118 -11.88 6.55 39.64
N LEU A 119 -12.93 5.85 40.06
CA LEU A 119 -13.79 5.12 39.14
C LEU A 119 -14.71 6.11 38.45
N GLN A 120 -14.73 6.07 37.11
CA GLN A 120 -15.63 6.87 36.31
C GLN A 120 -16.57 5.95 35.53
N PRO A 121 -17.89 6.23 35.52
CA PRO A 121 -18.80 5.53 34.64
C PRO A 121 -18.44 5.82 33.18
N ASN A 122 -18.63 4.83 32.32
CA ASN A 122 -18.52 5.04 30.87
C ASN A 122 -19.56 6.08 30.44
N SER A 123 -19.20 6.93 29.47
CA SER A 123 -20.08 7.98 28.93
C SER A 123 -21.32 7.41 28.22
N ALA A 124 -21.27 6.15 27.79
CA ALA A 124 -22.38 5.41 27.24
C ALA A 124 -22.55 4.07 27.99
N ALA A 125 -23.80 3.65 28.19
CA ALA A 125 -24.09 2.32 28.71
C ALA A 125 -23.58 1.26 27.72
N SER A 126 -22.85 0.27 28.22
CA SER A 126 -22.43 -0.87 27.41
C SER A 126 -23.59 -1.85 27.31
N LEU A 127 -23.96 -2.25 26.10
CA LEU A 127 -24.93 -3.33 25.88
C LEU A 127 -24.30 -4.65 26.32
N VAL A 128 -24.92 -5.30 27.31
CA VAL A 128 -24.59 -6.66 27.73
C VAL A 128 -25.74 -7.56 27.29
N VAL A 129 -25.43 -8.58 26.51
CA VAL A 129 -26.38 -9.62 26.11
C VAL A 129 -26.18 -10.81 27.05
N ASP A 130 -27.07 -10.96 28.03
CA ASP A 130 -26.97 -12.02 29.04
C ASP A 130 -27.35 -13.40 28.48
N ASP A 131 -28.34 -13.45 27.59
CA ASP A 131 -28.85 -14.69 27.00
C ASP A 131 -29.33 -14.46 25.55
N PRO A 132 -28.51 -14.82 24.55
CA PRO A 132 -28.87 -14.68 23.14
C PRO A 132 -30.14 -15.44 22.74
N LEU A 133 -30.51 -16.52 23.44
CA LEU A 133 -31.69 -17.33 23.08
C LEU A 133 -33.01 -16.62 23.40
N LYS A 134 -32.97 -15.56 24.22
CA LYS A 134 -34.13 -14.71 24.53
C LYS A 134 -34.24 -13.49 23.63
N ILE A 135 -33.28 -13.29 22.73
CA ILE A 135 -33.30 -12.19 21.77
C ILE A 135 -34.16 -12.61 20.58
N GLY A 136 -35.08 -11.74 20.17
CA GLY A 136 -35.89 -11.96 18.97
C GLY A 136 -35.03 -12.02 17.71
N GLU A 137 -35.40 -12.87 16.76
CA GLU A 137 -34.64 -13.08 15.52
C GLU A 137 -34.39 -11.78 14.72
N CYS A 138 -35.24 -10.76 14.90
CA CYS A 138 -35.10 -9.45 14.28
C CYS A 138 -33.84 -8.65 14.66
N PHE A 139 -33.11 -9.05 15.71
CA PHE A 139 -31.86 -8.40 16.13
C PHE A 139 -30.60 -9.14 15.66
N PHE A 140 -30.75 -10.29 15.01
CA PHE A 140 -29.62 -11.04 14.45
C PHE A 140 -29.36 -10.57 13.03
N GLU A 141 -28.13 -10.14 12.76
CA GLU A 141 -27.69 -9.79 11.42
C GLU A 141 -26.61 -10.76 10.91
N ARG A 142 -26.64 -11.05 9.62
CA ARG A 142 -25.56 -11.76 8.92
C ARG A 142 -25.21 -10.97 7.67
N SER A 143 -23.95 -10.58 7.56
CA SER A 143 -23.45 -9.93 6.34
C SER A 143 -23.31 -10.96 5.22
N ILE A 144 -23.97 -10.70 4.10
CA ILE A 144 -23.90 -11.46 2.86
C ILE A 144 -23.62 -10.46 1.74
N GLY A 145 -22.61 -10.73 0.91
CA GLY A 145 -22.29 -9.89 -0.24
C GLY A 145 -23.10 -10.30 -1.46
N PHE A 146 -23.62 -9.33 -2.20
CA PHE A 146 -24.31 -9.51 -3.48
C PHE A 146 -23.66 -8.67 -4.57
N THR A 147 -23.65 -9.16 -5.80
CA THR A 147 -23.43 -8.32 -6.98
C THR A 147 -24.63 -7.41 -7.21
N LYS A 148 -24.44 -6.34 -7.99
CA LYS A 148 -25.52 -5.41 -8.31
C LYS A 148 -26.71 -6.12 -8.97
N THR A 149 -26.43 -7.08 -9.86
CA THR A 149 -27.45 -7.86 -10.57
C THR A 149 -28.21 -8.78 -9.62
N GLU A 150 -27.53 -9.52 -8.75
CA GLU A 150 -28.18 -10.39 -7.76
C GLU A 150 -29.06 -9.57 -6.80
N MET A 151 -28.60 -8.40 -6.38
CA MET A 151 -29.37 -7.50 -5.51
C MET A 151 -30.61 -6.96 -6.23
N GLN A 152 -30.50 -6.60 -7.51
CA GLN A 152 -31.63 -6.17 -8.34
C GLN A 152 -32.67 -7.27 -8.52
N GLU A 153 -32.23 -8.50 -8.78
CA GLU A 153 -33.12 -9.65 -8.93
C GLU A 153 -33.87 -9.95 -7.64
N LEU A 154 -33.19 -9.92 -6.50
CA LEU A 154 -33.81 -10.09 -5.18
C LEU A 154 -34.88 -9.03 -4.90
N ILE A 155 -34.58 -7.76 -5.19
CA ILE A 155 -35.53 -6.65 -5.02
C ILE A 155 -36.74 -6.80 -5.94
N TYR A 156 -36.53 -7.21 -7.20
CA TYR A 156 -37.61 -7.37 -8.17
C TYR A 156 -38.64 -8.41 -7.73
N GLN A 157 -38.18 -9.51 -7.13
CA GLN A 157 -39.04 -10.60 -6.64
C GLN A 157 -39.75 -10.27 -5.32
N LEU A 158 -39.38 -9.20 -4.62
CA LEU A 158 -40.00 -8.80 -3.36
C LEU A 158 -41.36 -8.10 -3.62
N PRO A 159 -42.41 -8.43 -2.83
CA PRO A 159 -43.66 -7.69 -2.87
C PRO A 159 -43.46 -6.24 -2.42
N ALA A 160 -44.35 -5.34 -2.84
CA ALA A 160 -44.31 -3.94 -2.41
C ALA A 160 -44.44 -3.83 -0.88
N GLY A 161 -43.55 -3.05 -0.26
CA GLY A 161 -43.53 -2.83 1.19
C GLY A 161 -42.20 -2.25 1.68
N GLU A 162 -42.14 -1.94 2.97
CA GLU A 162 -41.01 -1.20 3.58
C GLU A 162 -39.64 -1.88 3.40
N LEU A 163 -39.59 -3.20 3.33
CA LEU A 163 -38.34 -3.91 3.07
C LEU A 163 -37.83 -3.65 1.65
N ARG A 164 -38.72 -3.69 0.66
CA ARG A 164 -38.38 -3.42 -0.73
C ARG A 164 -37.92 -1.98 -0.89
N ASP A 165 -38.65 -1.02 -0.32
CA ASP A 165 -38.29 0.41 -0.39
C ASP A 165 -36.91 0.68 0.23
N ARG A 166 -36.61 0.06 1.37
CA ARG A 166 -35.28 0.17 2.00
C ARG A 166 -34.18 -0.42 1.14
N LEU A 167 -34.39 -1.58 0.53
CA LEU A 167 -33.39 -2.22 -0.33
C LEU A 167 -33.21 -1.47 -1.65
N GLU A 168 -34.28 -0.91 -2.23
CA GLU A 168 -34.23 -0.04 -3.41
C GLU A 168 -33.42 1.23 -3.13
N ALA A 169 -33.64 1.87 -1.97
CA ALA A 169 -32.84 3.01 -1.55
C ALA A 169 -31.35 2.66 -1.41
N ARG A 170 -31.03 1.50 -0.81
CA ARG A 170 -29.64 1.00 -0.69
C ARG A 170 -29.01 0.62 -2.03
N LEU A 171 -29.78 0.09 -2.97
CA LEU A 171 -29.30 -0.22 -4.32
C LEU A 171 -28.95 1.06 -5.09
N ALA A 172 -29.72 2.12 -4.87
CA ALA A 172 -29.53 3.44 -5.50
C ALA A 172 -28.38 4.25 -4.88
N GLU A 173 -27.86 3.86 -3.72
CA GLU A 173 -26.66 4.49 -3.15
C GLU A 173 -25.44 4.25 -4.05
N ASP A 174 -24.72 5.32 -4.36
CA ASP A 174 -23.43 5.26 -5.04
C ASP A 174 -22.37 4.69 -4.09
N GLY A 175 -21.49 3.81 -4.61
CA GLY A 175 -20.48 3.13 -3.78
C GLY A 175 -20.16 1.70 -4.19
N TRP A 176 -20.81 1.18 -5.23
CA TRP A 176 -20.51 -0.13 -5.81
C TRP A 176 -19.06 -0.21 -6.28
N GLN A 177 -18.32 -1.19 -5.77
CA GLN A 177 -16.94 -1.43 -6.16
C GLN A 177 -16.85 -2.51 -7.23
N VAL A 178 -15.94 -2.30 -8.19
CA VAL A 178 -15.64 -3.29 -9.22
C VAL A 178 -14.97 -4.49 -8.56
N ASN A 179 -15.59 -5.67 -8.70
CA ASN A 179 -15.01 -6.92 -8.23
C ASN A 179 -13.95 -7.42 -9.23
N GLY A 180 -12.72 -6.91 -9.09
CA GLY A 180 -11.60 -7.29 -9.96
C GLY A 180 -11.19 -8.76 -9.84
N GLY A 181 -11.61 -9.47 -8.79
CA GLY A 181 -11.42 -10.92 -8.66
C GLY A 181 -12.35 -11.70 -9.60
N ALA A 182 -13.64 -11.34 -9.59
CA ALA A 182 -14.63 -11.92 -10.49
C ALA A 182 -14.31 -11.65 -11.97
N ILE A 183 -13.90 -10.42 -12.31
CA ILE A 183 -13.48 -10.05 -13.67
C ILE A 183 -12.26 -10.87 -14.10
N ARG A 184 -11.25 -11.03 -13.22
CA ARG A 184 -10.08 -11.87 -13.52
C ARG A 184 -10.44 -13.33 -13.71
N ALA A 185 -11.34 -13.88 -12.89
CA ALA A 185 -11.82 -15.24 -13.05
C ALA A 185 -12.57 -15.43 -14.38
N ALA A 186 -13.39 -14.46 -14.78
CA ALA A 186 -14.06 -14.47 -16.07
C ALA A 186 -13.08 -14.44 -17.25
N PHE A 187 -12.03 -13.61 -17.20
CA PHE A 187 -10.97 -13.63 -18.21
C PHE A 187 -10.21 -14.97 -18.24
N ALA A 188 -9.95 -15.59 -17.09
CA ALA A 188 -9.31 -16.91 -17.03
C ALA A 188 -10.17 -18.00 -17.69
N ASN A 189 -11.49 -17.83 -17.68
CA ASN A 189 -12.46 -18.72 -18.33
C ASN A 189 -12.73 -18.34 -19.80
N GLY A 190 -12.00 -17.38 -20.37
CA GLY A 190 -12.13 -16.97 -21.78
C GLY A 190 -13.29 -16.01 -22.07
N ALA A 191 -13.90 -15.40 -21.05
CA ALA A 191 -14.93 -14.40 -21.26
C ALA A 191 -14.33 -13.03 -21.63
N GLU A 192 -14.92 -12.35 -22.60
CA GLU A 192 -14.62 -10.94 -22.89
C GLU A 192 -15.55 -10.04 -22.08
N ILE A 193 -14.97 -9.09 -21.35
CA ILE A 193 -15.71 -8.10 -20.55
C ILE A 193 -15.39 -6.72 -21.10
N ASP A 194 -16.40 -6.07 -21.68
CA ASP A 194 -16.26 -4.70 -22.17
C ASP A 194 -15.92 -3.74 -21.01
N GLY A 195 -15.01 -2.80 -21.25
CA GLY A 195 -14.48 -1.89 -20.22
C GLY A 195 -13.41 -2.48 -19.29
N ALA A 196 -13.00 -3.74 -19.46
CA ALA A 196 -11.89 -4.34 -18.73
C ALA A 196 -10.88 -4.98 -19.70
N ARG A 197 -9.58 -4.88 -19.38
CA ARG A 197 -8.53 -5.57 -20.13
C ARG A 197 -7.40 -5.99 -19.21
N LEU A 198 -6.80 -7.14 -19.49
CA LEU A 198 -5.56 -7.56 -18.83
C LEU A 198 -4.38 -6.88 -19.51
N VAL A 199 -3.63 -6.08 -18.76
CA VAL A 199 -2.39 -5.45 -19.22
C VAL A 199 -1.23 -6.00 -18.41
N LYS A 200 -0.18 -6.45 -19.10
CA LYS A 200 1.09 -6.79 -18.46
C LYS A 200 1.97 -5.53 -18.41
N GLY A 201 2.24 -5.04 -17.21
CA GLY A 201 3.22 -3.99 -16.99
C GLY A 201 4.64 -4.55 -16.93
N HIS A 202 5.63 -3.69 -17.15
CA HIS A 202 7.04 -3.99 -16.89
C HIS A 202 7.47 -3.25 -15.62
N HIS A 203 8.31 -3.88 -14.82
CA HIS A 203 8.93 -3.25 -13.65
C HIS A 203 10.44 -3.40 -13.74
N ILE A 204 11.16 -2.43 -13.20
CA ILE A 204 12.62 -2.44 -13.16
C ILE A 204 13.05 -3.40 -12.05
N ARG A 205 14.04 -4.24 -12.35
CA ARG A 205 14.68 -5.13 -11.38
C ARG A 205 16.19 -4.95 -11.46
N ILE A 206 16.80 -4.60 -10.34
CA ILE A 206 18.26 -4.58 -10.21
C ILE A 206 18.73 -6.02 -10.04
N ARG A 207 19.70 -6.45 -10.86
CA ARG A 207 20.34 -7.77 -10.75
C ARG A 207 21.66 -7.67 -10.02
#